data_AF-A0A9P9D0X3-F1
#
_entry.id   AF-A0A9P9D0X3-F1
#
_cell.length_a   1.000
_cell.length_b   1.000
_cell.length_c   1.000
_cell.angle_alpha   90.00
_cell.angle_beta   90.00
_cell.angle_gamma   90.00
#
_symmetry.space_group_name_H-M   'P 1'
#
loop_
_entity.id
_entity.type
_entity.pdbx_description
1 polymer ?
#
loop_
_entity_poly.entity_id
_entity_poly.type
_entity_poly.pdbx_seq_one_letter_code
_entity_poly.pdbx_strand_id
1 'polypeptide(L)'
;MSRSERASAASLNNRIDQLCDAIITSNTAMASAAAEIPNPNNSEAAQTELTIKQHAEAMTRAVQDLMGVCRELQQLWLFGYLDTLADESEKVRSEKLLGLVELCQDLAKKAGTTTGGAETVDEGGKTTEIKKEKGMASDGD
;
A
#
# COMPACT_ATOMS: atom_id res chain seq x y z
N MET A 1 9.30 7.04 2.12
CA MET A 1 9.13 5.57 2.15
C MET A 1 8.19 5.17 3.27
N SER A 2 6.97 4.74 2.92
CA SER A 2 5.94 4.33 3.88
C SER A 2 6.33 3.04 4.63
N ARG A 3 5.75 2.76 5.81
CA ARG A 3 6.06 1.53 6.59
C ARG A 3 5.75 0.24 5.81
N SER A 4 4.77 0.27 4.90
CA SER A 4 4.39 -0.86 4.06
C SER A 4 5.46 -1.18 2.99
N GLU A 5 6.11 -0.17 2.41
CA GLU A 5 7.20 -0.38 1.45
C GLU A 5 8.41 -1.07 2.09
N ARG A 6 8.77 -0.69 3.32
CA ARG A 6 9.85 -1.35 4.07
C ARG A 6 9.52 -2.79 4.43
N ALA A 7 8.26 -3.08 4.74
CA ALA A 7 7.80 -4.45 5.00
C ALA A 7 7.85 -5.32 3.73
N SER A 8 7.49 -4.77 2.57
CA SER A 8 7.56 -5.45 1.27
C SER A 8 9.00 -5.74 0.83
N ALA A 9 9.91 -4.76 0.98
CA ALA A 9 11.32 -4.96 0.70
C ALA A 9 11.95 -6.02 1.63
N ALA A 10 11.56 -6.04 2.91
CA ALA A 10 12.03 -7.06 3.85
C ALA A 10 11.51 -8.47 3.50
N SER A 11 10.24 -8.61 3.06
CA SER A 11 9.71 -9.90 2.64
C SER A 11 10.36 -10.42 1.35
N LEU A 12 10.71 -9.51 0.44
CA LEU A 12 11.39 -9.85 -0.80
C LEU A 12 12.81 -10.35 -0.55
N ASN A 13 13.59 -9.64 0.26
CA ASN A 13 14.94 -10.06 0.64
C ASN A 13 14.90 -11.42 1.35
N ASN A 14 13.96 -11.61 2.27
CA ASN A 14 13.78 -12.90 2.94
C ASN A 14 13.47 -14.03 1.92
N ARG A 15 12.63 -13.76 0.92
CA ARG A 15 12.34 -14.72 -0.16
C ARG A 15 13.59 -15.01 -1.02
N ILE A 16 14.40 -14.00 -1.32
CA ILE A 16 15.67 -14.19 -2.05
C ILE A 16 16.61 -15.08 -1.24
N ASP A 17 16.80 -14.77 0.04
CA ASP A 17 17.67 -15.54 0.94
C ASP A 17 17.22 -17.01 1.02
N GLN A 18 15.91 -17.24 1.20
CA GLN A 18 15.32 -18.59 1.20
C GLN A 18 15.59 -19.35 -0.10
N LEU A 19 15.50 -18.69 -1.26
CA LEU A 19 15.74 -19.31 -2.55
C LEU A 19 17.23 -19.61 -2.77
N CYS A 20 18.12 -18.70 -2.35
CA CYS A 20 19.55 -18.93 -2.36
C CYS A 20 19.93 -20.12 -1.45
N ASP A 21 19.38 -20.17 -0.24
CA ASP A 21 19.59 -21.29 0.69
C ASP A 21 19.07 -22.61 0.11
N ALA A 22 17.91 -22.60 -0.54
CA ALA A 22 17.34 -23.77 -1.20
C ALA A 22 18.24 -24.28 -2.34
N ILE A 23 18.80 -23.38 -3.16
CA ILE A 23 19.74 -23.73 -4.24
C ILE A 23 21.02 -24.34 -3.66
N ILE A 24 21.60 -23.72 -2.64
CA ILE A 24 22.83 -24.19 -1.99
C ILE A 24 22.59 -25.56 -1.33
N THR A 25 21.47 -25.72 -0.63
CA THR A 25 21.09 -26.97 0.03
C THR A 25 20.90 -28.09 -0.99
N SER A 26 20.22 -27.81 -2.11
CA SER A 26 20.04 -28.82 -3.16
C SER A 26 21.36 -29.21 -3.82
N ASN A 27 22.24 -28.23 -4.10
CA ASN A 27 23.55 -28.49 -4.69
C ASN A 27 24.47 -29.30 -3.76
N THR A 28 24.49 -28.96 -2.48
CA THR A 28 25.26 -29.72 -1.46
C THR A 28 24.70 -31.12 -1.26
N ALA A 29 23.38 -31.30 -1.27
CA ALA A 29 22.73 -32.59 -1.23
C ALA A 29 23.07 -33.45 -2.47
N MET A 30 23.03 -32.88 -3.69
CA MET A 30 23.49 -33.57 -4.90
C MET A 30 24.95 -33.98 -4.82
N ALA A 31 25.84 -33.08 -4.39
CA ALA A 31 27.26 -33.36 -4.25
C ALA A 31 27.52 -34.47 -3.22
N SER A 32 26.74 -34.51 -2.13
CA SER A 32 26.82 -35.58 -1.13
C SER A 32 26.28 -36.92 -1.64
N ALA A 33 25.21 -36.91 -2.44
CA ALA A 33 24.66 -38.10 -3.06
C ALA A 33 25.59 -38.64 -4.18
N ALA A 34 26.30 -37.76 -4.87
CA ALA A 34 27.29 -38.11 -5.88
C ALA A 34 28.65 -38.53 -5.28
N ALA A 35 28.82 -38.45 -3.95
CA ALA A 35 30.02 -38.94 -3.30
C ALA A 35 30.17 -40.45 -3.57
N GLU A 36 31.41 -40.85 -3.87
CA GLU A 36 31.72 -42.20 -4.35
C GLU A 36 31.29 -43.25 -3.31
N ILE A 37 30.33 -44.11 -3.68
CA ILE A 37 29.94 -45.28 -2.89
C ILE A 37 30.83 -46.45 -3.36
N PRO A 38 31.69 -47.04 -2.53
CA PRO A 38 32.51 -48.17 -2.94
C PRO A 38 31.64 -49.41 -3.17
N ASN A 39 31.66 -49.97 -4.38
CA ASN A 39 30.91 -51.16 -4.80
C ASN A 39 29.40 -51.11 -4.49
N PRO A 40 28.64 -50.18 -5.11
CA PRO A 40 27.21 -50.06 -4.86
C PRO A 40 26.48 -51.25 -5.48
N ASN A 41 25.51 -51.81 -4.75
CA ASN A 41 24.57 -52.76 -5.33
C ASN A 41 23.72 -52.05 -6.40
N ASN A 42 23.19 -52.79 -7.40
CA ASN A 42 22.34 -52.19 -8.45
C ASN A 42 21.16 -51.38 -7.90
N SER A 43 20.59 -51.82 -6.76
CA SER A 43 19.51 -51.09 -6.08
C SER A 43 20.00 -49.77 -5.45
N GLU A 44 21.18 -49.75 -4.86
CA GLU A 44 21.79 -48.56 -4.24
C GLU A 44 22.20 -47.54 -5.31
N ALA A 45 22.76 -48.01 -6.42
CA ALA A 45 23.08 -47.16 -7.57
C ALA A 45 21.83 -46.50 -8.15
N ALA A 46 20.74 -47.25 -8.34
CA ALA A 46 19.47 -46.73 -8.83
C ALA A 46 18.82 -45.72 -7.85
N GLN A 47 18.91 -45.96 -6.54
CA GLN A 47 18.43 -45.03 -5.52
C GLN A 47 19.24 -43.73 -5.54
N THR A 48 20.56 -43.83 -5.64
CA THR A 48 21.46 -42.67 -5.72
C THR A 48 21.16 -41.82 -6.95
N GLU A 49 20.98 -42.45 -8.12
CA GLU A 49 20.61 -41.76 -9.35
C GLU A 49 19.25 -41.05 -9.22
N LEU A 50 18.26 -41.69 -8.60
CA LEU A 50 16.95 -41.08 -8.35
C LEU A 50 17.06 -39.87 -7.42
N THR A 51 17.82 -39.98 -6.33
CA THR A 51 18.04 -38.89 -5.38
C THR A 51 18.72 -37.70 -6.05
N ILE A 52 19.74 -37.94 -6.88
CA ILE A 52 20.40 -36.89 -7.67
C ILE A 52 19.39 -36.19 -8.61
N LYS A 53 18.56 -36.96 -9.32
CA LYS A 53 17.52 -36.39 -10.21
C LYS A 53 16.52 -35.53 -9.45
N GLN A 54 16.06 -35.98 -8.28
CA GLN A 54 15.13 -35.23 -7.44
C GLN A 54 15.73 -33.90 -6.98
N HIS A 55 16.98 -33.90 -6.52
CA HIS A 55 17.66 -32.66 -6.12
C HIS A 55 17.97 -31.73 -7.31
N ALA A 56 18.26 -32.28 -8.49
CA ALA A 56 18.42 -31.48 -9.70
C ALA A 56 17.11 -30.77 -10.12
N GLU A 57 15.97 -31.46 -10.03
CA GLU A 57 14.66 -30.85 -10.25
C GLU A 57 14.32 -29.78 -9.21
N ALA A 58 14.57 -30.07 -7.93
CA ALA A 58 14.34 -29.12 -6.83
C ALA A 58 15.18 -27.85 -7.01
N MET A 59 16.45 -28.00 -7.41
CA MET A 59 17.33 -26.88 -7.74
C MET A 59 16.79 -26.08 -8.93
N THR A 60 16.36 -26.77 -10.00
CA THR A 60 15.79 -26.12 -11.19
C THR A 60 14.55 -25.28 -10.83
N ARG A 61 13.65 -25.81 -9.99
CA ARG A 61 12.48 -25.07 -9.50
C ARG A 61 12.90 -23.84 -8.68
N ALA A 62 13.84 -23.99 -7.75
CA ALA A 62 14.32 -22.86 -6.94
C ALA A 62 14.96 -21.74 -7.80
N VAL A 63 15.70 -22.10 -8.86
CA VAL A 63 16.25 -21.14 -9.82
C VAL A 63 15.15 -20.45 -10.63
N GLN A 64 14.10 -21.19 -11.04
CA GLN A 64 12.94 -20.60 -11.71
C GLN A 64 12.22 -19.57 -10.83
N ASP A 65 12.02 -19.90 -9.55
CA ASP A 65 11.41 -18.99 -8.59
C ASP A 65 12.27 -17.74 -8.36
N LEU A 66 13.61 -17.89 -8.33
CA LEU A 66 14.54 -16.76 -8.24
C LEU A 66 14.46 -15.86 -9.48
N MET A 67 14.37 -16.44 -10.69
CA MET A 67 14.13 -15.67 -11.91
C MET A 67 12.78 -14.93 -11.86
N GLY A 68 11.76 -15.54 -11.25
CA GLY A 68 10.47 -14.88 -10.97
C GLY A 68 10.65 -13.63 -10.10
N VAL A 69 11.38 -13.74 -8.99
CA VAL A 69 11.70 -12.62 -8.10
C VAL A 69 12.51 -11.54 -8.81
N CYS A 70 13.49 -11.90 -9.63
CA CYS A 70 14.24 -10.94 -10.46
C CYS A 70 13.32 -10.16 -11.40
N ARG A 71 12.29 -10.81 -11.96
CA ARG A 71 11.29 -10.13 -12.80
C ARG A 71 10.41 -9.19 -11.98
N GLU A 72 9.99 -9.59 -10.78
CA GLU A 72 9.25 -8.74 -9.86
C GLU A 72 10.08 -7.49 -9.49
N LEU A 73 11.39 -7.64 -9.27
CA LEU A 73 12.33 -6.54 -9.06
C LEU A 73 12.42 -5.61 -10.28
N GLN A 74 12.57 -6.19 -11.47
CA GLN A 74 12.59 -5.40 -12.71
C GLN A 74 11.27 -4.67 -12.93
N GLN A 75 10.13 -5.28 -12.60
CA GLN A 75 8.82 -4.63 -12.64
C GLN A 75 8.72 -3.52 -11.58
N LEU A 76 9.22 -3.72 -10.37
CA LEU A 76 9.27 -2.67 -9.36
C LEU A 76 10.22 -1.53 -9.75
N TRP A 77 11.23 -1.80 -10.57
CA TRP A 77 12.11 -0.76 -11.12
C TRP A 77 11.49 -0.02 -12.31
N LEU A 78 10.86 -0.75 -13.24
CA LEU A 78 10.25 -0.20 -14.45
C LEU A 78 8.88 0.43 -14.19
N PHE A 79 8.15 -0.08 -13.20
CA PHE A 79 6.81 0.31 -12.77
C PHE A 79 6.75 0.62 -11.29
N GLY A 80 7.89 0.99 -10.69
CA GLY A 80 7.95 1.47 -9.31
C GLY A 80 6.94 2.58 -9.07
N TYR A 81 6.66 2.88 -7.79
CA TYR A 81 5.66 3.89 -7.40
C TYR A 81 5.71 5.05 -8.39
N LEU A 82 4.60 5.18 -9.09
CA LEU A 82 4.41 5.96 -10.29
C LEU A 82 4.60 7.45 -10.01
N ASP A 83 5.80 7.89 -9.65
CA ASP A 83 6.25 9.29 -9.59
C ASP A 83 6.56 9.80 -11.01
N THR A 84 5.88 9.24 -12.01
CA THR A 84 5.88 9.67 -13.42
C THR A 84 4.47 9.83 -13.99
N LEU A 85 3.39 9.43 -13.27
CA LEU A 85 2.02 9.92 -13.54
C LEU A 85 1.54 10.96 -12.51
N ALA A 86 2.30 11.23 -11.45
CA ALA A 86 2.18 12.54 -10.80
C ALA A 86 2.81 13.57 -11.76
N ASP A 87 2.09 13.82 -12.85
CA ASP A 87 2.30 14.95 -13.74
C ASP A 87 2.55 16.16 -12.83
N GLU A 88 3.61 16.94 -13.04
CA GLU A 88 3.85 18.12 -12.19
C GLU A 88 2.64 19.08 -12.23
N SER A 89 1.79 18.94 -13.27
CA SER A 89 0.49 19.60 -13.34
C SER A 89 -0.46 19.21 -12.21
N GLU A 90 -0.45 17.98 -11.70
CA GLU A 90 -1.30 17.50 -10.60
C GLU A 90 -0.77 17.93 -9.24
N LYS A 91 0.56 17.88 -9.00
CA LYS A 91 1.17 18.43 -7.78
C LYS A 91 0.90 19.93 -7.67
N VAL A 92 1.14 20.68 -8.75
CA VAL A 92 0.82 22.13 -8.82
C VAL A 92 -0.68 22.40 -8.67
N ARG A 93 -1.56 21.54 -9.20
CA ARG A 93 -3.01 21.69 -9.05
C ARG A 93 -3.44 21.41 -7.62
N SER A 94 -2.88 20.41 -6.95
CA SER A 94 -3.17 20.09 -5.55
C SER A 94 -2.74 21.22 -4.60
N GLU A 95 -1.57 21.82 -4.84
CA GLU A 95 -1.07 22.98 -4.08
C GLU A 95 -1.96 24.21 -4.29
N LYS A 96 -2.36 24.49 -5.55
CA LYS A 96 -3.29 25.58 -5.86
C LYS A 96 -4.68 25.36 -5.27
N LEU A 97 -5.17 24.12 -5.25
CA LEU A 97 -6.44 23.76 -4.64
C LEU A 97 -6.40 23.93 -3.12
N LEU A 98 -5.30 23.55 -2.46
CA LEU A 98 -5.09 23.80 -1.03
C LEU A 98 -5.10 25.30 -0.72
N GLY A 99 -4.38 26.11 -1.50
CA GLY A 99 -4.40 27.57 -1.34
C GLY A 99 -5.76 28.22 -1.60
N LEU A 100 -6.53 27.70 -2.58
CA LEU A 100 -7.91 28.14 -2.84
C LEU A 100 -8.86 27.77 -1.70
N VAL A 101 -8.71 26.59 -1.10
CA VAL A 101 -9.53 26.14 0.04
C VAL A 101 -9.25 27.02 1.25
N GLU A 102 -7.98 27.36 1.51
CA GLU A 102 -7.59 28.24 2.60
C GLU A 102 -8.15 29.66 2.40
N LEU A 103 -8.03 30.21 1.19
CA LEU A 103 -8.63 31.51 0.83
C LEU A 103 -10.16 31.51 0.97
N CYS A 104 -10.84 30.46 0.53
CA CYS A 104 -12.29 30.29 0.70
C CYS A 104 -12.67 30.22 2.17
N GLN A 105 -11.88 29.55 3.01
CA GLN A 105 -12.13 29.46 4.44
C GLN A 105 -11.95 30.83 5.12
N ASP A 106 -10.95 31.60 4.73
CA ASP A 106 -10.71 32.94 5.27
C ASP A 106 -11.76 33.96 4.81
N LEU A 107 -12.21 33.87 3.55
CA LEU A 107 -13.34 34.65 3.06
C LEU A 107 -14.65 34.28 3.76
N ALA A 108 -14.90 33.00 4.02
CA ALA A 108 -16.07 32.55 4.77
C ALA A 108 -16.05 33.04 6.23
N LYS A 109 -14.89 32.99 6.90
CA LYS A 109 -14.70 33.56 8.25
C LYS A 109 -14.93 35.07 8.25
N LYS A 110 -14.42 35.79 7.24
CA LYS A 110 -14.57 37.24 7.11
C LYS A 110 -16.01 37.66 6.77
N ALA A 111 -16.70 36.89 5.94
CA ALA A 111 -18.12 37.08 5.62
C ALA A 111 -19.02 36.80 6.83
N GLY A 112 -18.67 35.84 7.68
CA GLY A 112 -19.37 35.55 8.93
C GLY A 112 -19.22 36.64 10.01
N THR A 113 -18.26 37.56 9.87
CA THR A 113 -18.04 38.67 10.81
C THR A 113 -18.67 40.00 10.39
N THR A 114 -19.28 40.08 9.20
CA THR A 114 -20.01 41.28 8.74
C THR A 114 -21.45 40.93 8.41
N THR A 115 -22.26 40.65 9.43
CA THR A 115 -23.71 40.78 9.29
C THR A 115 -24.30 41.22 10.63
N GLY A 116 -24.18 42.52 10.89
CA GLY A 116 -25.03 43.25 11.82
C GLY A 116 -25.77 44.35 11.04
N GLY A 117 -27.11 44.32 11.09
CA GLY A 117 -28.04 45.36 10.61
C GLY A 117 -28.71 45.03 9.26
N ALA A 118 -29.92 44.43 9.28
CA ALA A 118 -31.24 45.07 9.05
C ALA A 118 -31.44 45.46 7.56
N GLU A 119 -32.46 44.99 6.82
CA GLU A 119 -33.90 45.18 7.06
C GLU A 119 -34.75 44.27 6.12
N THR A 120 -36.02 44.14 6.47
CA THR A 120 -37.13 43.28 6.01
C THR A 120 -37.42 43.22 4.50
N VAL A 121 -38.03 42.13 4.01
CA VAL A 121 -39.36 42.11 3.35
C VAL A 121 -39.90 40.66 3.26
N ASP A 122 -41.21 40.59 3.48
CA ASP A 122 -42.21 39.51 3.55
C ASP A 122 -42.34 38.61 2.29
N GLU A 123 -42.63 37.31 2.49
CA GLU A 123 -43.65 36.58 1.71
C GLU A 123 -44.04 35.22 2.35
N GLY A 124 -45.24 35.18 2.95
CA GLY A 124 -46.27 34.13 2.82
C GLY A 124 -45.91 32.63 2.97
N GLY A 125 -46.38 31.99 4.04
CA GLY A 125 -46.39 30.52 4.15
C GLY A 125 -46.96 29.93 5.44
N LYS A 126 -48.28 29.93 5.55
CA LYS A 126 -49.17 29.31 6.56
C LYS A 126 -48.68 27.98 7.17
N THR A 127 -48.65 27.85 8.51
CA THR A 127 -49.45 26.87 9.30
C THR A 127 -49.18 26.92 10.83
N THR A 128 -50.25 27.30 11.55
CA THR A 128 -50.78 26.77 12.83
C THR A 128 -49.92 26.62 14.10
N GLU A 129 -50.39 27.33 15.14
CA GLU A 129 -50.52 26.97 16.57
C GLU A 129 -49.23 26.61 17.33
N ILE A 130 -48.87 27.30 18.43
CA ILE A 130 -49.42 27.05 19.78
C ILE A 130 -49.58 28.34 20.60
N LYS A 131 -50.61 28.28 21.43
CA LYS A 131 -51.29 29.27 22.26
C LYS A 131 -50.65 29.42 23.66
N LYS A 132 -50.85 30.61 24.27
CA LYS A 132 -50.76 30.95 25.71
C LYS A 132 -49.32 31.08 26.26
N GLU A 133 -48.92 32.09 27.04
CA GLU A 133 -49.61 32.79 28.15
C GLU A 133 -48.76 34.05 28.50
N LYS A 134 -49.26 35.28 28.29
CA LYS A 134 -49.83 36.22 29.29
C LYS A 134 -48.93 36.61 30.48
N GLY A 135 -48.50 37.89 30.47
CA GLY A 135 -48.27 38.75 31.64
C GLY A 135 -46.81 38.79 32.13
N MET A 136 -46.24 39.90 32.60
CA MET A 136 -46.73 41.25 32.88
C MET A 136 -45.49 42.12 33.15
N ALA A 137 -45.60 43.41 32.84
CA ALA A 137 -44.62 44.47 33.04
C ALA A 137 -44.14 44.68 34.49
N SER A 138 -42.92 45.21 34.63
CA SER A 138 -42.55 46.42 35.42
C SER A 138 -41.08 46.72 35.08
N ASP A 139 -40.67 47.77 34.35
CA ASP A 139 -40.79 49.22 34.61
C ASP A 139 -40.52 49.64 36.06
N GLY A 140 -39.50 50.47 36.23
CA GLY A 140 -39.43 51.45 37.32
C GLY A 140 -38.10 51.50 38.08
N ASP A 141 -37.28 52.49 37.69
CA ASP A 141 -36.20 53.21 38.40
C ASP A 141 -35.07 52.45 39.13
#